data_AF-A0A9D1PHZ9-F1
#
_entry.id   AF-A0A9D1PHZ9-F1
#
_cell.length_a   1.000
_cell.length_b   1.000
_cell.length_c   1.000
_cell.angle_alpha   90.00
_cell.angle_beta   90.00
_cell.angle_gamma   90.00
#
_symmetry.space_group_name_H-M   'P 1'
#
loop_
_entity.id
_entity.type
_entity.pdbx_description
1 polymer ?
#
loop_
_entity_poly.entity_id
_entity_poly.type
_entity_poly.pdbx_seq_one_letter_code
_entity_poly.pdbx_strand_id
1 'polypeptide(L)'
;IIDHTTYFYPNNYITRAEMAELIYRLMGSPEVTTSNVYFLDISNTQNNSAIRYCASQGWINGYPDNTFKPYNYMTRDEVVTMMCRVLNRKYGNMSQKFSDVKPSYWAYSYIQMASSYV
;
A
#
# COMPACT_ATOMS: atom_id res chain seq x y z
N ILE A 1 0.61 5.83 11.98
CA ILE A 1 1.91 6.53 12.03
C ILE A 1 2.42 6.30 13.43
N ILE A 2 3.21 5.24 13.60
CA ILE A 2 3.61 4.75 14.93
C ILE A 2 4.88 5.45 15.34
N ASP A 3 4.75 6.75 15.60
CA ASP A 3 5.66 7.36 16.54
C ASP A 3 4.97 7.43 17.89
N HIS A 4 5.67 6.98 18.92
CA HIS A 4 5.24 7.07 20.32
C HIS A 4 5.55 8.46 20.90
N THR A 5 5.97 9.41 20.07
CA THR A 5 6.09 10.82 20.44
C THR A 5 4.79 11.60 20.23
N THR A 6 4.82 12.87 20.62
CA THR A 6 3.75 13.85 20.36
C THR A 6 3.92 14.58 19.02
N TYR A 7 4.88 14.21 18.18
CA TYR A 7 5.15 14.84 16.89
C TYR A 7 4.53 14.06 15.73
N PHE A 8 3.88 14.79 14.81
CA PHE A 8 3.23 14.19 13.63
C PHE A 8 4.15 14.04 12.41
N TYR A 9 5.19 14.87 12.29
CA TYR A 9 6.09 14.94 11.13
C TYR A 9 5.38 15.04 9.76
N PRO A 10 4.61 16.11 9.51
CA PRO A 10 3.76 16.23 8.31
C PRO A 10 4.52 16.18 6.97
N ASN A 11 5.83 16.48 6.98
CA ASN A 11 6.65 16.59 5.77
C ASN A 11 7.59 15.39 5.58
N ASN A 12 7.58 14.41 6.50
CA ASN A 12 8.40 13.22 6.33
C ASN A 12 7.79 12.32 5.25
N TYR A 13 8.65 11.65 4.49
CA TYR A 13 8.21 10.60 3.57
C TYR A 13 7.65 9.42 4.36
N ILE A 14 6.63 8.79 3.79
CA ILE A 14 5.99 7.61 4.37
C ILE A 14 6.65 6.34 3.85
N THR A 15 6.95 5.42 4.76
CA THR A 15 7.43 4.07 4.43
C THR A 15 6.29 3.12 4.08
N ARG A 16 6.61 2.02 3.40
CA ARG A 16 5.63 0.97 3.06
C ARG A 16 4.90 0.42 4.29
N ALA A 17 5.61 0.22 5.40
CA ALA A 17 5.03 -0.24 6.66
C ALA A 17 4.09 0.79 7.28
N GLU A 18 4.47 2.07 7.28
CA GLU A 18 3.63 3.14 7.81
C GLU A 18 2.36 3.35 7.00
N MET A 19 2.43 3.18 5.68
CA MET A 19 1.24 3.23 4.81
C MET A 19 0.30 2.06 5.09
N ALA A 20 0.83 0.83 5.23
CA ALA A 20 0.03 -0.34 5.61
C ALA A 20 -0.62 -0.15 6.99
N GLU A 21 0.11 0.41 7.95
CA GLU A 21 -0.40 0.75 9.28
C GLU A 21 -1.52 1.80 9.23
N LEU A 22 -1.34 2.85 8.42
CA LEU A 22 -2.34 3.89 8.26
C LEU A 22 -3.66 3.30 7.76
N ILE A 23 -3.60 2.48 6.70
CA ILE A 23 -4.77 1.79 6.16
C ILE A 23 -5.37 0.86 7.20
N TYR A 24 -4.56 0.03 7.86
CA TYR A 24 -5.02 -0.91 8.89
C TYR A 24 -5.81 -0.20 10.01
N ARG A 25 -5.30 0.95 10.48
CA ARG A 25 -5.99 1.77 11.49
C ARG A 25 -7.27 2.40 10.95
N LEU A 26 -7.27 2.89 9.70
CA LEU A 26 -8.47 3.41 9.05
C LEU A 26 -9.56 2.34 8.90
N MET A 27 -9.17 1.06 8.82
CA MET A 27 -10.10 -0.08 8.78
C MET A 27 -10.53 -0.56 10.17
N GLY A 28 -10.16 0.14 11.25
CA GLY A 28 -10.57 -0.18 12.61
C GLY A 28 -9.65 -1.15 13.35
N SER A 29 -8.43 -1.39 12.85
CA SER A 29 -7.45 -2.31 13.45
C SER A 29 -8.00 -3.73 13.72
N PRO A 30 -8.58 -4.40 12.71
CA PRO A 30 -9.22 -5.70 12.89
C PRO A 30 -8.24 -6.79 13.32
N GLU A 31 -8.74 -7.75 14.11
CA GLU A 31 -7.93 -8.88 14.58
C GLU A 31 -7.28 -9.65 13.43
N VAL A 32 -5.98 -9.89 13.56
CA VAL A 32 -5.17 -10.58 12.56
C VAL A 32 -5.07 -12.04 12.94
N THR A 33 -6.01 -12.86 12.46
CA THR A 33 -5.88 -14.31 12.54
C THR A 33 -4.67 -14.76 11.72
N THR A 34 -4.04 -15.89 12.09
CA THR A 34 -2.87 -16.45 11.40
C THR A 34 -3.08 -16.51 9.88
N SER A 35 -2.55 -15.51 9.18
CA SER A 35 -2.53 -15.45 7.73
C SER A 35 -1.38 -16.33 7.25
N ASN A 36 -1.62 -17.15 6.21
CA ASN A 36 -0.56 -17.89 5.51
C ASN A 36 0.38 -16.94 4.73
N VAL A 37 0.09 -15.63 4.71
CA VAL A 37 0.97 -14.63 4.08
C VAL A 37 2.10 -14.28 5.04
N TYR A 38 3.33 -14.61 4.61
CA TYR A 38 4.54 -14.42 5.38
C TYR A 38 5.59 -13.67 4.55
N PHE A 39 6.21 -12.67 5.17
CA PHE A 39 7.38 -11.97 4.64
C PHE A 39 8.56 -12.18 5.60
N LEU A 40 9.74 -12.44 5.05
CA LEU A 40 10.95 -12.77 5.82
C LEU A 40 11.46 -11.61 6.68
N ASP A 41 11.15 -10.37 6.29
CA ASP A 41 11.73 -9.14 6.84
C ASP A 41 10.78 -8.34 7.75
N ILE A 42 9.63 -8.91 8.14
CA ILE A 42 8.63 -8.20 8.95
C ILE A 42 8.55 -8.67 10.41
N SER A 43 9.19 -9.79 10.75
CA SER A 43 9.06 -10.43 12.07
C SER A 43 9.42 -9.50 13.22
N ASN A 44 10.41 -8.63 13.01
CA ASN A 44 10.94 -7.70 14.02
C ASN A 44 10.33 -6.30 13.91
N THR A 45 9.30 -6.11 13.08
CA THR A 45 8.65 -4.80 12.89
C THR A 45 7.39 -4.67 13.74
N GLN A 46 7.14 -3.48 14.27
CA GLN A 46 5.91 -3.14 14.98
C GLN A 46 4.65 -3.17 14.08
N ASN A 47 4.82 -3.02 12.77
CA ASN A 47 3.74 -3.01 11.79
C ASN A 47 3.35 -4.42 11.28
N ASN A 48 3.90 -5.48 11.87
CA ASN A 48 3.73 -6.85 11.39
C ASN A 48 2.24 -7.22 11.21
N SER A 49 1.40 -6.92 12.20
CA SER A 49 -0.04 -7.18 12.12
C SER A 49 -0.70 -6.43 10.96
N ALA A 50 -0.43 -5.13 10.82
CA ALA A 50 -0.97 -4.32 9.74
C ALA A 50 -0.53 -4.81 8.35
N ILE A 51 0.75 -5.17 8.21
CA ILE A 51 1.30 -5.72 6.97
C ILE A 51 0.60 -7.05 6.65
N ARG A 52 0.49 -7.97 7.62
CA ARG A 52 -0.17 -9.27 7.41
C ARG A 52 -1.64 -9.13 7.07
N TYR A 53 -2.35 -8.21 7.71
CA TYR A 53 -3.74 -7.91 7.40
C TYR A 53 -3.89 -7.37 5.98
N CYS A 54 -3.19 -6.28 5.66
CA CYS A 54 -3.27 -5.68 4.34
C CYS A 54 -2.86 -6.66 3.23
N ALA A 55 -1.94 -7.58 3.51
CA ALA A 55 -1.53 -8.62 2.57
C ALA A 55 -2.59 -9.74 2.45
N SER A 56 -3.27 -10.12 3.54
CA SER A 56 -4.38 -11.08 3.50
C SER A 56 -5.59 -10.54 2.73
N GLN A 57 -5.79 -9.22 2.73
CA GLN A 57 -6.80 -8.54 1.91
C GLN A 57 -6.38 -8.38 0.43
N GLY A 58 -5.14 -8.74 0.08
CA GLY A 58 -4.60 -8.55 -1.27
C GLY A 58 -4.33 -7.08 -1.64
N TRP A 59 -4.28 -6.17 -0.66
CA TRP A 59 -4.02 -4.74 -0.90
C TRP A 59 -2.54 -4.46 -1.15
N ILE A 60 -1.67 -5.22 -0.48
CA ILE A 60 -0.23 -5.11 -0.60
C ILE A 60 0.39 -6.43 -1.03
N ASN A 61 1.48 -6.33 -1.79
CA ASN A 61 2.28 -7.47 -2.21
C ASN A 61 3.73 -7.27 -1.76
N GLY A 62 4.40 -8.37 -1.46
CA GLY A 62 5.85 -8.41 -1.31
C GLY A 62 6.57 -8.51 -2.66
N TYR A 63 7.88 -8.70 -2.57
CA TYR A 63 8.77 -8.91 -3.69
C TYR A 63 8.98 -10.42 -3.93
N PRO A 64 9.50 -10.81 -5.12
CA PRO A 64 9.74 -12.22 -5.45
C PRO A 64 10.71 -12.95 -4.51
N ASP A 65 11.51 -12.22 -3.74
CA ASP A 65 12.44 -12.73 -2.72
C ASP A 65 11.77 -12.98 -1.36
N ASN A 66 10.43 -12.98 -1.30
CA ASN A 66 9.62 -13.12 -0.09
C ASN A 66 9.85 -12.01 0.96
N THR A 67 10.31 -10.84 0.55
CA THR A 67 10.42 -9.65 1.41
C THR A 67 9.28 -8.66 1.17
N PHE A 68 9.00 -7.79 2.14
CA PHE A 68 8.06 -6.68 2.01
C PHE A 68 8.76 -5.32 1.86
N LYS A 69 10.00 -5.21 2.35
CA LYS A 69 10.83 -4.01 2.46
C LYS A 69 10.12 -2.91 3.25
N PRO A 70 9.80 -3.12 4.53
CA PRO A 70 8.92 -2.27 5.32
C PRO A 70 9.41 -0.81 5.42
N TYR A 71 10.72 -0.60 5.44
CA TYR A 71 11.35 0.71 5.63
C TYR A 71 11.64 1.47 4.32
N ASN A 72 11.32 0.89 3.16
CA ASN A 72 11.45 1.61 1.90
C ASN A 72 10.36 2.68 1.80
N TYR A 73 10.73 3.86 1.31
CA TYR A 73 9.78 4.90 0.93
C TYR A 73 8.98 4.47 -0.31
N MET A 74 7.73 4.94 -0.38
CA MET A 74 6.83 4.64 -1.47
C MET A 74 6.86 5.68 -2.58
N THR A 75 6.82 5.23 -3.83
CA THR A 75 6.55 6.09 -4.99
C THR A 75 5.05 6.35 -5.16
N ARG A 76 4.69 7.40 -5.92
CA ARG A 76 3.29 7.79 -6.14
C ARG A 76 2.47 6.68 -6.81
N ASP A 77 3.10 5.91 -7.69
CA ASP A 77 2.50 4.75 -8.39
C ASP A 77 2.18 3.57 -7.43
N GLU A 78 3.03 3.32 -6.44
CA GLU A 78 2.80 2.31 -5.41
C GLU A 78 1.64 2.73 -4.50
N VAL A 79 1.61 4.00 -4.08
CA VAL A 79 0.53 4.55 -3.24
C VAL A 79 -0.81 4.44 -3.96
N VAL A 80 -0.89 4.88 -5.22
CA VAL A 80 -2.15 4.84 -5.97
C VAL A 80 -2.63 3.42 -6.24
N THR A 81 -1.70 2.50 -6.51
CA THR A 81 -2.02 1.08 -6.71
C THR A 81 -2.61 0.48 -5.44
N MET A 82 -1.98 0.74 -4.29
CA MET A 82 -2.46 0.27 -3.00
C MET A 82 -3.87 0.82 -2.71
N MET A 83 -4.08 2.12 -2.87
CA MET A 83 -5.39 2.76 -2.62
C MET A 83 -6.49 2.24 -3.55
N CYS A 84 -6.20 1.99 -4.83
CA CYS A 84 -7.19 1.41 -5.74
C CYS A 84 -7.64 0.02 -5.30
N ARG A 85 -6.73 -0.80 -4.74
CA ARG A 85 -7.05 -2.13 -4.21
C ARG A 85 -7.88 -2.04 -2.92
N VAL A 86 -7.49 -1.16 -2.00
CA VAL A 86 -8.24 -0.90 -0.75
C VAL A 86 -9.68 -0.49 -1.06
N LEU A 87 -9.85 0.40 -2.02
CA LEU A 87 -11.16 0.90 -2.45
C LEU A 87 -11.91 -0.08 -3.38
N ASN A 88 -11.33 -1.24 -3.68
CA ASN A 88 -11.87 -2.23 -4.62
C ASN A 88 -12.35 -1.61 -5.94
N ARG A 89 -11.59 -0.64 -6.46
CA ARG A 89 -11.97 0.06 -7.70
C ARG A 89 -11.81 -0.90 -8.88
N LYS A 90 -12.84 -0.93 -9.73
CA LYS A 90 -12.87 -1.79 -10.93
C LYS A 90 -12.35 -1.03 -12.15
N TYR A 91 -11.73 -1.77 -13.06
CA TYR A 91 -11.27 -1.25 -14.34
C TYR A 91 -12.46 -0.84 -15.21
N GLY A 92 -12.44 0.40 -15.70
CA GLY A 92 -13.30 0.87 -16.78
C GLY A 92 -12.52 1.07 -18.07
N ASN A 93 -13.23 1.42 -19.15
CA ASN A 93 -12.60 1.92 -20.38
C ASN A 93 -12.03 3.32 -20.13
N MET A 94 -10.74 3.39 -19.82
CA MET A 94 -10.08 4.64 -19.44
C MET A 94 -9.15 5.10 -20.55
N SER A 95 -9.31 6.36 -20.98
CA SER A 95 -8.37 7.02 -21.88
C SER A 95 -7.14 7.51 -21.11
N GLN A 96 -5.98 7.53 -21.78
CA GLN A 96 -4.76 8.06 -21.19
C GLN A 96 -4.92 9.54 -20.82
N LYS A 97 -4.68 9.88 -19.55
CA LYS A 97 -4.72 11.25 -19.03
C LYS A 97 -3.35 11.88 -18.84
N PHE A 98 -2.32 11.07 -18.64
CA PHE A 98 -0.96 11.51 -18.33
C PHE A 98 -0.02 11.11 -19.46
N SER A 99 0.70 12.07 -20.04
CA SER A 99 1.60 11.86 -21.17
C SER A 99 2.91 11.17 -20.79
N ASP A 100 3.34 11.31 -19.54
CA ASP A 100 4.54 10.71 -18.96
C ASP A 100 4.35 9.24 -18.54
N VAL A 101 3.10 8.76 -18.48
CA VAL A 101 2.77 7.37 -18.13
C VAL A 101 2.43 6.58 -19.39
N LYS A 102 3.39 5.80 -19.88
CA LYS A 102 3.20 4.93 -21.06
C LYS A 102 2.18 3.82 -20.77
N PRO A 103 1.38 3.38 -21.76
CA PRO A 103 0.45 2.25 -21.60
C PRO A 103 1.09 0.94 -21.10
N SER A 104 2.38 0.73 -21.40
CA SER A 104 3.15 -0.43 -20.94
C SER A 104 3.66 -0.32 -19.50
N TYR A 105 3.46 0.82 -18.83
CA TYR A 105 3.91 1.03 -17.46
C TYR A 105 3.08 0.18 -16.50
N TRP A 106 3.74 -0.48 -15.54
CA TRP A 106 3.10 -1.50 -14.69
C TRP A 106 1.88 -0.97 -13.90
N ALA A 107 1.93 0.30 -13.46
CA ALA A 107 0.85 0.94 -12.72
C ALA A 107 -0.10 1.73 -13.62
N TYR A 108 0.06 1.70 -14.95
CA TYR A 108 -0.69 2.53 -15.90
C TYR A 108 -2.19 2.49 -15.60
N SER A 109 -2.78 1.30 -15.51
CA SER A 109 -4.22 1.15 -15.33
C SER A 109 -4.70 1.65 -13.95
N TYR A 110 -3.88 1.52 -12.90
CA TYR A 110 -4.20 2.06 -11.57
C TYR A 110 -4.11 3.60 -11.53
N ILE A 111 -3.12 4.17 -12.22
CA ILE A 111 -2.97 5.62 -12.36
C ILE A 111 -4.17 6.21 -13.13
N GLN A 112 -4.54 5.61 -14.27
CA GLN A 112 -5.70 6.07 -15.02
C GLN A 112 -6.98 5.94 -14.18
N MET A 113 -7.13 4.83 -13.45
CA MET A 113 -8.27 4.59 -12.55
C MET A 113 -8.39 5.67 -11.49
N ALA A 114 -7.32 5.99 -10.79
CA ALA A 114 -7.36 7.05 -9.78
C ALA A 114 -7.66 8.44 -10.36
N SER A 115 -7.29 8.69 -11.61
CA SER A 115 -7.59 9.96 -12.29
C SER A 115 -8.99 10.06 -12.89
N SER A 116 -9.69 8.93 -13.03
CA SER A 116 -11.07 8.93 -13.48
C SER A 116 -11.98 9.45 -12.35
N TYR A 117 -12.75 10.50 -12.68
CA TYR A 117 -13.81 11.02 -11.81
C TYR A 117 -14.85 9.94 -11.53
N VAL A 118 -15.39 9.94 -10.30
CA VAL A 118 -16.59 9.17 -9.92
C VAL A 118 -17.81 10.03 -10.21
#